data_AF-A0AAD5SJF8-F1
#
_entry.id   AF-A0AAD5SJF8-F1
#
_cell.length_a   1.000
_cell.length_b   1.000
_cell.length_c   1.000
_cell.angle_alpha   90.00
_cell.angle_beta   90.00
_cell.angle_gamma   90.00
#
_symmetry.space_group_name_H-M   'P 1'
#
loop_
_entity.id
_entity.type
_entity.pdbx_description
1 polymer ?
#
loop_
_entity_poly.entity_id
_entity_poly.type
_entity_poly.pdbx_seq_one_letter_code
_entity_poly.pdbx_strand_id
1 'polypeptide(L)'
;MRIRLEEHYYNTLLEDIMILSYDHDSPHATLEALADNDLFNLQLKETYLEKAFTIPLDRIQTLPQTGTTTNLLSRQYGVRHPPLLKRRFRRRLFNPIDYTTVSKADKNALIPPPPPPPYAPIPSRLPQVASVVLRIWSEKAISNKYILLSAIMSLQAITGIRPDPVFATFSDAAKKIREGMPMGARVRLTGPPMYEFLDKLTQCVLPRIREWEGINPVGDSAGKISFTLPDTAVGYFPDIEPHFDSFPRLFDTEVIVQTTGKSDWETTLCLSGFQIPFLEQRVEEKVVADPDANDPWAQFKKLKTKEERKAFNEILRKAASEGKVPQGVVPGKKK
;
A
#
# COMPACT_ATOMS: atom_id res chain seq x y z
N MET A 1 17.76 6.59 -23.75
CA MET A 1 18.37 6.24 -22.45
C MET A 1 17.25 5.88 -21.50
N ARG A 2 17.41 4.87 -20.66
CA ARG A 2 16.50 4.66 -19.53
C ARG A 2 16.78 5.74 -18.50
N ILE A 3 15.78 6.06 -17.68
CA ILE A 3 15.93 7.05 -16.62
C ILE A 3 16.68 6.39 -15.46
N ARG A 4 17.51 7.18 -14.76
CA ARG A 4 18.37 6.70 -13.67
C ARG A 4 17.62 5.83 -12.64
N LEU A 5 16.46 6.26 -12.15
CA LEU A 5 15.69 5.49 -11.16
C LEU A 5 15.10 4.19 -11.74
N GLU A 6 14.76 4.18 -13.02
CA GLU A 6 14.30 2.96 -13.69
C GLU A 6 15.44 1.95 -13.82
N GLU A 7 16.65 2.40 -14.17
CA GLU A 7 17.85 1.54 -14.20
C GLU A 7 18.20 1.00 -12.82
N HIS A 8 18.15 1.86 -11.78
CA HIS A 8 18.36 1.45 -10.39
C HIS A 8 17.37 0.35 -9.98
N TYR A 9 16.09 0.50 -10.34
CA TYR A 9 15.08 -0.51 -10.02
C TYR A 9 15.44 -1.89 -10.61
N TYR A 10 15.75 -1.95 -11.91
CA TYR A 10 16.00 -3.22 -12.58
C TYR A 10 17.35 -3.84 -12.24
N ASN A 11 18.37 -3.04 -11.90
CA ASN A 11 19.72 -3.55 -11.66
C ASN A 11 19.97 -3.96 -10.21
N THR A 12 19.32 -3.32 -9.23
CA THR A 12 19.58 -3.59 -7.80
C THR A 12 18.29 -3.94 -7.05
N LEU A 13 17.31 -3.04 -7.02
CA LEU A 13 16.13 -3.19 -6.17
C LEU A 13 15.30 -4.43 -6.49
N LEU A 14 15.25 -4.85 -7.75
CA LEU A 14 14.47 -6.01 -8.16
C LEU A 14 14.95 -7.28 -7.43
N GLU A 15 16.26 -7.49 -7.38
CA GLU A 15 16.88 -8.65 -6.69
C GLU A 15 16.69 -8.55 -5.18
N ASP A 16 16.94 -7.38 -4.60
CA ASP A 16 16.76 -7.15 -3.15
C ASP A 16 15.31 -7.37 -2.72
N ILE A 17 14.34 -6.83 -3.48
CA ILE A 17 12.92 -7.02 -3.21
C ILE A 17 12.59 -8.50 -3.31
N MET A 18 13.06 -9.21 -4.35
CA MET A 18 12.82 -10.64 -4.52
C MET A 18 13.31 -11.45 -3.31
N ILE A 19 14.51 -11.16 -2.81
CA ILE A 19 15.09 -11.83 -1.63
C ILE A 19 14.30 -11.47 -0.37
N LEU A 20 14.06 -10.18 -0.12
CA LEU A 20 13.41 -9.69 1.11
C LEU A 20 11.96 -10.15 1.26
N SER A 21 11.29 -10.42 0.15
CA SER A 21 9.91 -10.86 0.17
C SER A 21 9.74 -12.37 -0.03
N TYR A 22 10.82 -13.12 -0.30
CA TYR A 22 10.79 -14.57 -0.46
C TYR A 22 10.19 -15.27 0.76
N ASP A 23 9.15 -16.07 0.52
CA ASP A 23 8.51 -16.91 1.53
C ASP A 23 8.42 -18.34 1.00
N HIS A 24 9.21 -19.23 1.59
CA HIS A 24 9.33 -20.65 1.21
C HIS A 24 8.04 -21.45 1.46
N ASP A 25 7.19 -21.02 2.40
CA ASP A 25 5.93 -21.68 2.72
C ASP A 25 4.77 -21.19 1.85
N SER A 26 5.02 -20.19 0.99
CA SER A 26 3.99 -19.66 0.13
C SER A 26 3.53 -20.73 -0.89
N PRO A 27 2.22 -20.90 -1.12
CA PRO A 27 1.71 -21.89 -2.07
C PRO A 27 2.12 -21.59 -3.52
N HIS A 28 2.72 -20.43 -3.78
CA HIS A 28 3.24 -20.01 -5.08
C HIS A 28 4.76 -20.20 -5.23
N ALA A 29 5.49 -20.53 -4.15
CA ALA A 29 6.92 -20.85 -4.19
C ALA A 29 7.20 -22.35 -4.40
N THR A 30 6.16 -23.18 -4.54
CA THR A 30 6.32 -24.61 -4.83
C THR A 30 6.91 -24.83 -6.22
N LEU A 31 7.76 -25.86 -6.37
CA LEU A 31 8.40 -26.21 -7.65
C LEU A 31 7.38 -26.44 -8.77
N GLU A 32 6.22 -26.99 -8.45
CA GLU A 32 5.11 -27.19 -9.39
C GLU A 32 4.59 -25.86 -9.96
N ALA A 33 4.41 -24.83 -9.11
CA ALA A 33 3.92 -23.53 -9.52
C ALA A 33 4.97 -22.70 -10.30
N LEU A 34 6.26 -22.91 -10.02
CA LEU A 34 7.36 -22.29 -10.76
C LEU A 34 7.55 -22.91 -12.15
N ALA A 35 7.37 -24.24 -12.27
CA ALA A 35 7.46 -24.96 -13.54
C ALA A 35 6.39 -24.53 -14.55
N ASP A 36 5.19 -24.15 -14.07
CA ASP A 36 4.07 -23.67 -14.89
C ASP A 36 4.29 -22.25 -15.46
N ASN A 37 5.26 -21.47 -14.95
CA ASN A 37 5.49 -20.08 -15.39
C ASN A 37 6.51 -20.00 -16.54
N ASP A 38 6.00 -19.89 -17.77
CA ASP A 38 6.79 -19.75 -19.00
C ASP A 38 7.84 -18.61 -18.98
N LEU A 39 7.63 -17.57 -18.17
CA LEU A 39 8.55 -16.42 -18.04
C LEU A 39 9.84 -16.74 -17.28
N PHE A 40 9.83 -17.72 -16.38
CA PHE A 40 11.04 -18.18 -15.69
C PHE A 40 11.90 -19.06 -16.60
N ASN A 41 11.25 -19.74 -17.56
CA ASN A 41 11.86 -20.61 -18.56
C ASN A 41 12.33 -19.88 -19.82
N LEU A 42 12.46 -18.54 -19.78
CA LEU A 42 13.31 -17.84 -20.75
C LEU A 42 14.76 -18.20 -20.42
N GLN A 43 15.20 -19.31 -21.01
CA GLN A 43 16.55 -19.85 -21.00
C GLN A 43 17.59 -18.73 -20.99
N LEU A 44 18.12 -18.40 -19.81
CA LEU A 44 19.46 -17.85 -19.74
C LEU A 44 20.36 -18.91 -20.40
N LYS A 45 21.12 -18.50 -21.43
CA LYS A 45 22.02 -19.43 -22.12
C LYS A 45 22.96 -20.03 -21.10
N GLU A 46 23.02 -21.36 -21.04
CA GLU A 46 23.88 -22.11 -20.12
C GLU A 46 25.28 -21.50 -20.10
N THR A 47 25.68 -21.00 -18.93
CA THR A 47 27.03 -20.47 -18.78
C THR A 47 28.04 -21.63 -18.69
N TYR A 48 29.29 -21.38 -19.08
CA TYR A 48 30.34 -22.41 -19.06
C TYR A 48 30.61 -22.92 -17.62
N LEU A 49 30.44 -22.05 -16.62
CA LEU A 49 30.57 -22.40 -15.21
C LEU A 49 29.43 -23.31 -14.74
N GLU A 50 28.18 -23.04 -15.13
CA GLU A 50 27.06 -23.93 -14.79
C GLU A 50 27.30 -25.34 -15.33
N LYS A 51 27.76 -25.50 -16.58
CA LYS A 51 28.11 -26.82 -17.14
C LYS A 51 29.25 -27.52 -16.42
N ALA A 52 30.22 -26.74 -15.92
CA ALA A 52 31.37 -27.29 -15.22
C ALA A 52 31.00 -27.79 -13.80
N PHE A 53 30.01 -27.16 -13.17
CA PHE A 53 29.62 -27.43 -11.78
C PHE A 53 28.28 -28.17 -11.62
N THR A 54 27.47 -28.29 -12.66
CA THR A 54 26.27 -29.16 -12.65
C THR A 54 26.65 -30.61 -12.96
N ILE A 55 26.42 -31.48 -11.99
CA ILE A 55 26.46 -32.92 -12.20
C ILE A 55 25.08 -33.32 -12.75
N PRO A 56 24.99 -33.98 -13.92
CA PRO A 56 23.70 -34.43 -14.43
C PRO A 56 23.06 -35.40 -13.42
N LEU A 57 21.75 -35.27 -13.23
CA LEU A 57 20.98 -36.01 -12.22
C LEU A 57 21.18 -37.54 -12.34
N ASP A 58 21.41 -38.01 -13.57
CA ASP A 58 21.69 -39.40 -13.94
C ASP A 58 22.99 -39.99 -13.36
N ARG A 59 23.92 -39.14 -12.89
CA ARG A 59 25.24 -39.54 -12.37
C ARG A 59 25.28 -39.73 -10.86
N ILE A 60 24.23 -39.36 -10.12
CA ILE A 60 24.17 -39.48 -8.66
C ILE A 60 23.75 -40.92 -8.31
N GLN A 61 24.68 -41.69 -7.74
CA GLN A 61 24.53 -43.15 -7.58
C GLN A 61 23.68 -43.60 -6.37
N THR A 62 23.02 -42.71 -5.62
CA THR A 62 22.48 -43.07 -4.28
C THR A 62 21.01 -42.75 -4.01
N LEU A 63 20.19 -42.44 -5.00
CA LEU A 63 18.75 -42.40 -4.77
C LEU A 63 18.09 -43.70 -5.26
N PRO A 64 17.56 -44.57 -4.37
CA PRO A 64 16.53 -45.49 -4.79
C PRO A 64 15.39 -44.65 -5.36
N GLN A 65 14.93 -44.97 -6.56
CA GLN A 65 13.73 -44.36 -7.13
C GLN A 65 12.62 -44.56 -6.10
N THR A 66 12.24 -43.49 -5.41
CA THR A 66 11.10 -43.47 -4.52
C THR A 66 9.87 -43.53 -5.40
N GLY A 67 9.55 -44.73 -5.88
CA GLY A 67 8.20 -45.06 -6.28
C GLY A 67 7.32 -44.72 -5.08
N THR A 68 6.43 -43.75 -5.26
CA THR A 68 5.45 -43.38 -4.25
C THR A 68 4.66 -44.64 -3.93
N THR A 69 4.98 -45.31 -2.81
CA THR A 69 4.21 -46.46 -2.32
C THR A 69 2.90 -45.93 -1.77
N THR A 70 1.97 -45.65 -2.68
CA THR A 70 0.57 -45.44 -2.33
C THR A 70 -0.06 -46.81 -2.18
N ASN A 71 -0.50 -47.15 -0.96
CA ASN A 71 -1.33 -48.32 -0.66
C ASN A 71 -2.41 -48.51 -1.73
N LEU A 72 -2.62 -49.74 -2.22
CA LEU A 72 -3.60 -50.11 -3.25
C LEU A 72 -5.02 -49.57 -2.98
N LEU A 73 -5.39 -49.48 -1.69
CA LEU A 73 -6.64 -48.91 -1.21
C LEU A 73 -6.83 -47.43 -1.59
N SER A 74 -5.75 -46.62 -1.58
CA SER A 74 -5.80 -45.20 -1.96
C SER A 74 -5.98 -44.98 -3.47
N ARG A 75 -5.67 -45.99 -4.28
CA ARG A 75 -5.88 -46.00 -5.73
C ARG A 75 -7.28 -46.46 -6.12
N GLN A 76 -7.86 -47.40 -5.34
CA GLN A 76 -9.26 -47.85 -5.52
C GLN A 76 -10.27 -46.80 -5.08
N TYR A 77 -10.04 -46.16 -3.93
CA TYR A 77 -10.84 -45.03 -3.46
C TYR A 77 -10.09 -43.75 -3.82
N GLY A 78 -10.25 -43.27 -5.05
CA GLY A 78 -9.65 -42.04 -5.54
C GLY A 78 -10.19 -40.79 -4.83
N VAL A 79 -9.92 -40.64 -3.53
CA VAL A 79 -10.20 -39.42 -2.78
C VAL A 79 -8.97 -38.54 -2.89
N ARG A 80 -8.85 -37.88 -4.04
CA ARG A 80 -8.06 -36.65 -4.11
C ARG A 80 -8.86 -35.60 -3.37
N HIS A 81 -8.43 -35.22 -2.16
CA HIS A 81 -8.89 -33.94 -1.64
C HIS A 81 -8.36 -32.88 -2.62
N PRO A 82 -9.22 -32.10 -3.29
CA PRO A 82 -8.74 -31.01 -4.10
C PRO A 82 -7.93 -30.06 -3.19
N PRO A 83 -6.86 -29.42 -3.67
CA PRO A 83 -6.29 -28.30 -2.96
C PRO A 83 -7.44 -27.33 -2.68
N LEU A 84 -7.61 -26.92 -1.42
CA LEU A 84 -8.62 -25.95 -1.02
C LEU A 84 -8.34 -24.64 -1.75
N LEU A 85 -8.86 -24.50 -2.98
CA LEU A 85 -8.96 -23.23 -3.66
C LEU A 85 -9.79 -22.32 -2.76
N LYS A 86 -9.15 -21.28 -2.21
CA LYS A 86 -9.84 -20.23 -1.47
C LYS A 86 -11.03 -19.76 -2.32
N ARG A 87 -12.22 -19.88 -1.73
CA ARG A 87 -13.52 -19.57 -2.32
C ARG A 87 -13.43 -18.32 -3.21
N ARG A 88 -13.77 -18.46 -4.50
CA ARG A 88 -14.15 -17.28 -5.29
C ARG A 88 -15.34 -16.63 -4.59
N PHE A 89 -15.22 -15.36 -4.22
CA PHE A 89 -16.30 -14.57 -3.66
C PHE A 89 -17.49 -14.59 -4.62
N ARG A 90 -18.49 -15.42 -4.34
CA ARG A 90 -19.83 -15.25 -4.91
C ARG A 90 -20.61 -14.43 -3.90
N ARG A 91 -21.41 -13.45 -4.39
CA ARG A 91 -22.56 -12.93 -3.63
C ARG A 91 -23.21 -14.13 -2.96
N ARG A 92 -23.47 -14.07 -1.64
CA ARG A 92 -24.17 -15.15 -0.93
C ARG A 92 -25.38 -15.52 -1.79
N LEU A 93 -25.34 -16.71 -2.40
CA LEU A 93 -26.45 -17.17 -3.22
C LEU A 93 -27.63 -17.24 -2.26
N PHE A 94 -28.74 -16.62 -2.64
CA PHE A 94 -29.98 -16.77 -1.90
C PHE A 94 -30.28 -18.26 -1.83
N ASN A 95 -30.20 -18.84 -0.64
CA ASN A 95 -30.53 -20.24 -0.43
C ASN A 95 -32.05 -20.30 -0.26
N PRO A 96 -32.81 -20.80 -1.26
CA PRO A 96 -34.27 -20.73 -1.23
C PRO A 96 -34.89 -21.61 -0.12
N ILE A 97 -34.08 -22.48 0.50
CA ILE A 97 -34.47 -23.41 1.56
C ILE A 97 -34.20 -22.81 2.96
N ASP A 98 -33.28 -21.84 3.08
CA ASP A 98 -32.97 -21.22 4.38
C ASP A 98 -34.09 -20.26 4.80
N TYR A 99 -34.94 -20.72 5.72
CA TYR A 99 -35.91 -19.92 6.45
C TYR A 99 -35.25 -19.02 7.52
N THR A 100 -33.93 -19.10 7.70
CA THR A 100 -33.18 -18.21 8.57
C THR A 100 -33.05 -16.84 7.90
N THR A 101 -33.77 -15.86 8.43
CA THR A 101 -33.81 -14.50 7.91
C THR A 101 -32.45 -13.82 8.11
N VAL A 102 -31.57 -13.90 7.10
CA VAL A 102 -30.39 -13.01 7.03
C VAL A 102 -30.91 -11.57 7.06
N SER A 103 -30.47 -10.79 8.06
CA SER A 103 -30.96 -9.44 8.29
C SER A 103 -30.71 -8.57 7.04
N LYS A 104 -31.58 -7.57 6.78
CA LYS A 104 -31.34 -6.62 5.67
C LYS A 104 -29.99 -5.91 5.82
N ALA A 105 -29.52 -5.70 7.06
CA ALA A 105 -28.21 -5.14 7.33
C ALA A 105 -27.08 -6.03 6.78
N ASP A 106 -27.14 -7.35 6.97
CA ASP A 106 -26.13 -8.29 6.46
C ASP A 106 -26.16 -8.41 4.92
N LYS A 107 -27.33 -8.17 4.29
CA LYS A 107 -27.45 -8.12 2.82
C LYS A 107 -26.86 -6.84 2.23
N ASN A 108 -26.96 -5.73 2.97
CA ASN A 108 -26.45 -4.42 2.57
C ASN A 108 -24.99 -4.20 2.99
N ALA A 109 -24.45 -5.03 3.87
CA ALA A 109 -23.06 -4.96 4.30
C ALA A 109 -22.14 -5.08 3.08
N LEU A 110 -21.23 -4.12 2.92
CA LEU A 110 -20.18 -4.19 1.92
C LEU A 110 -19.34 -5.44 2.21
N ILE A 111 -19.06 -6.20 1.15
CA ILE A 111 -18.18 -7.36 1.26
C ILE A 111 -16.81 -6.83 1.68
N PRO A 112 -16.18 -7.34 2.76
CA PRO A 112 -14.84 -6.93 3.12
C PRO A 112 -13.91 -7.19 1.93
N PRO A 113 -12.92 -6.31 1.66
CA PRO A 113 -11.99 -6.55 0.57
C PRO A 113 -11.32 -7.91 0.76
N PRO A 114 -11.05 -8.64 -0.34
CA PRO A 114 -10.36 -9.92 -0.24
C PRO A 114 -9.02 -9.71 0.50
N PRO A 115 -8.59 -10.67 1.34
CA PRO A 115 -7.26 -10.58 1.92
C PRO A 115 -6.23 -10.52 0.77
N PRO A 116 -5.13 -9.75 0.94
CA PRO A 116 -4.09 -9.71 -0.05
C PRO A 116 -3.58 -11.14 -0.32
N PRO A 117 -3.35 -11.52 -1.58
CA PRO A 117 -2.85 -12.85 -1.89
C PRO A 117 -1.47 -13.05 -1.24
N PRO A 118 -1.13 -14.30 -0.84
CA PRO A 118 0.19 -14.59 -0.26
C PRO A 118 1.26 -14.18 -1.26
N TYR A 119 2.37 -13.64 -0.77
CA TYR A 119 3.48 -13.23 -1.62
C TYR A 119 3.92 -14.40 -2.52
N ALA A 120 4.32 -14.10 -3.75
CA ALA A 120 4.92 -15.11 -4.62
C ALA A 120 6.23 -14.55 -5.17
N PRO A 121 7.34 -15.30 -5.09
CA PRO A 121 8.65 -14.89 -5.59
C PRO A 121 8.75 -15.06 -7.11
N ILE A 122 7.72 -14.64 -7.84
CA ILE A 122 7.67 -14.73 -9.30
C ILE A 122 8.08 -13.36 -9.84
N PRO A 123 9.03 -13.26 -10.78
CA PRO A 123 9.48 -11.97 -11.34
C PRO A 123 8.32 -11.09 -11.86
N SER A 124 7.29 -11.73 -12.45
CA SER A 124 6.09 -11.04 -12.94
C SER A 124 5.20 -10.45 -11.85
N ARG A 125 5.42 -10.82 -10.59
CA ARG A 125 4.65 -10.39 -9.42
C ARG A 125 5.43 -9.42 -8.53
N LEU A 126 6.67 -9.08 -8.88
CA LEU A 126 7.45 -8.12 -8.11
C LEU A 126 6.77 -6.74 -8.14
N PRO A 127 6.72 -6.04 -6.99
CA PRO A 127 6.14 -4.71 -6.91
C PRO A 127 7.00 -3.73 -7.71
N GLN A 128 6.35 -3.06 -8.65
CA GLN A 128 6.87 -2.02 -9.52
C GLN A 128 5.99 -0.78 -9.36
N VAL A 129 6.56 0.41 -9.54
CA VAL A 129 5.74 1.62 -9.61
C VAL A 129 5.00 1.62 -10.96
N ALA A 130 3.67 1.61 -10.91
CA ALA A 130 2.82 1.54 -12.10
C ALA A 130 2.42 2.92 -12.60
N SER A 131 2.03 3.82 -11.70
CA SER A 131 1.72 5.20 -12.04
C SER A 131 1.79 6.12 -10.82
N VAL A 132 2.09 7.39 -11.05
CA VAL A 132 1.98 8.45 -10.03
C VAL A 132 0.89 9.42 -10.47
N VAL A 133 -0.08 9.66 -9.62
CA VAL A 133 -1.16 10.63 -9.85
C VAL A 133 -0.92 11.83 -8.96
N LEU A 134 -0.84 13.01 -9.56
CA LEU A 134 -0.83 14.28 -8.85
C LEU A 134 -2.22 14.89 -8.93
N ARG A 135 -2.72 15.36 -7.80
CA ARG A 135 -4.03 15.97 -7.72
C ARG A 135 -3.97 17.23 -6.88
N ILE A 136 -4.52 18.31 -7.43
CA ILE A 136 -4.80 19.54 -6.70
C ILE A 136 -6.30 19.72 -6.61
N TRP A 137 -6.79 20.03 -5.42
CA TRP A 137 -8.20 20.35 -5.18
C TRP A 137 -8.31 21.63 -4.36
N SER A 138 -9.07 22.61 -4.84
CA SER A 138 -9.29 23.86 -4.11
C SER A 138 -10.73 24.35 -4.20
N GLU A 139 -11.39 24.46 -3.05
CA GLU A 139 -12.75 25.03 -2.95
C GLU A 139 -12.79 26.51 -3.39
N LYS A 140 -11.67 27.22 -3.26
CA LYS A 140 -11.54 28.64 -3.66
C LYS A 140 -11.61 28.85 -5.18
N ALA A 141 -11.47 27.80 -5.98
CA ALA A 141 -11.56 27.90 -7.45
C ALA A 141 -12.97 28.33 -7.94
N ILE A 142 -14.01 28.15 -7.11
CA ILE A 142 -15.39 28.53 -7.44
C ILE A 142 -15.55 30.05 -7.50
N SER A 143 -14.93 30.77 -6.55
CA SER A 143 -15.01 32.23 -6.51
C SER A 143 -14.07 32.88 -7.52
N ASN A 144 -12.92 32.26 -7.78
CA ASN A 144 -11.92 32.81 -8.68
C ASN A 144 -11.36 31.75 -9.65
N LYS A 145 -11.66 31.93 -10.94
CA LYS A 145 -11.18 31.06 -12.02
C LYS A 145 -9.66 31.09 -12.21
N TYR A 146 -8.98 32.17 -11.84
CA TYR A 146 -7.51 32.28 -11.97
C TYR A 146 -6.77 31.31 -11.04
N ILE A 147 -7.38 30.91 -9.92
CA ILE A 147 -6.85 29.89 -9.00
C ILE A 147 -6.72 28.54 -9.71
N LEU A 148 -7.70 28.18 -10.53
CA LEU A 148 -7.68 26.96 -11.33
C LEU A 148 -6.54 26.99 -12.35
N LEU A 149 -6.33 28.13 -13.03
CA LEU A 149 -5.26 28.30 -14.00
C LEU A 149 -3.88 28.15 -13.35
N SER A 150 -3.68 28.73 -12.15
CA SER A 150 -2.44 28.60 -11.39
C SER A 150 -2.14 27.13 -11.02
N ALA A 151 -3.17 26.36 -10.62
CA ALA A 151 -3.02 24.93 -10.30
C ALA A 151 -2.68 24.09 -11.54
N ILE A 152 -3.25 24.41 -12.70
CA ILE A 152 -2.91 23.75 -13.97
C ILE A 152 -1.47 24.08 -14.35
N MET A 153 -1.08 25.35 -14.25
CA MET A 153 0.26 25.80 -14.61
C MET A 153 1.34 25.17 -13.72
N SER A 154 1.10 25.06 -12.41
CA SER A 154 2.05 24.44 -11.49
C SER A 154 2.24 22.95 -11.76
N LEU A 155 1.14 22.19 -11.94
CA LEU A 155 1.23 20.77 -12.29
C LEU A 155 1.92 20.55 -13.64
N GLN A 156 1.64 21.41 -14.62
CA GLN A 156 2.27 21.33 -15.92
C GLN A 156 3.78 21.63 -15.86
N ALA A 157 4.19 22.60 -15.04
CA ALA A 157 5.61 22.92 -14.85
C ALA A 157 6.37 21.75 -14.21
N ILE A 158 5.82 21.12 -13.17
CA ILE A 158 6.46 20.00 -12.45
C ILE A 158 6.55 18.74 -13.34
N THR A 159 5.47 18.43 -14.07
CA THR A 159 5.34 17.14 -14.77
C THR A 159 5.70 17.19 -16.25
N GLY A 160 5.71 18.36 -16.87
CA GLY A 160 5.80 18.51 -18.32
C GLY A 160 4.58 17.99 -19.11
N ILE A 161 3.56 17.47 -18.42
CA ILE A 161 2.34 16.91 -19.02
C ILE A 161 1.17 17.86 -18.82
N ARG A 162 0.32 17.98 -19.83
CA ARG A 162 -0.91 18.77 -19.74
C ARG A 162 -1.87 18.16 -18.69
N PRO A 163 -2.29 18.91 -17.65
CA PRO A 163 -3.24 18.43 -16.65
C PRO A 163 -4.67 18.39 -17.15
N ASP A 164 -5.43 17.43 -16.64
CA ASP A 164 -6.87 17.34 -16.83
C ASP A 164 -7.59 18.14 -15.72
N PRO A 165 -8.56 19.01 -16.05
CA PRO A 165 -9.37 19.67 -15.04
C PRO A 165 -10.27 18.64 -14.32
N VAL A 166 -10.39 18.79 -13.00
CA VAL A 166 -11.24 17.96 -12.15
C VAL A 166 -12.53 18.70 -11.84
N PHE A 167 -13.65 18.04 -12.13
CA PHE A 167 -14.99 18.56 -11.89
C PHE A 167 -15.59 18.01 -10.59
N ALA A 168 -16.45 18.79 -9.97
CA ALA A 168 -17.21 18.39 -8.78
C ALA A 168 -18.21 17.27 -9.12
N THR A 169 -18.14 16.17 -8.36
CA THR A 169 -19.05 15.02 -8.49
C THR A 169 -20.28 15.11 -7.58
N PHE A 170 -20.25 16.00 -6.58
CA PHE A 170 -21.33 16.19 -5.62
C PHE A 170 -21.74 17.67 -5.57
N SER A 171 -23.02 17.93 -5.30
CA SER A 171 -23.52 19.27 -4.97
C SER A 171 -23.56 19.47 -3.46
N ASP A 172 -23.06 20.60 -2.98
CA ASP A 172 -23.18 21.02 -1.58
C ASP A 172 -23.46 22.52 -1.50
N ALA A 173 -24.67 22.85 -1.06
CA ALA A 173 -25.15 24.23 -0.95
C ALA A 173 -24.36 25.05 0.08
N ALA A 174 -23.88 24.44 1.17
CA ALA A 174 -23.14 25.15 2.22
C ALA A 174 -21.81 25.70 1.69
N LYS A 175 -21.14 24.92 0.83
CA LYS A 175 -19.89 25.28 0.16
C LYS A 175 -20.10 25.99 -1.17
N LYS A 176 -21.36 26.21 -1.57
CA LYS A 176 -21.76 26.76 -2.89
C LYS A 176 -21.23 25.93 -4.08
N ILE A 177 -21.04 24.62 -3.88
CA ILE A 177 -20.57 23.68 -4.89
C ILE A 177 -21.77 23.16 -5.68
N ARG A 178 -21.69 23.23 -7.01
CA ARG A 178 -22.63 22.58 -7.93
C ARG A 178 -21.90 21.48 -8.70
N GLU A 179 -22.62 20.40 -9.03
CA GLU A 179 -22.09 19.32 -9.85
C GLU A 179 -21.62 19.86 -11.21
N GLY A 180 -20.47 19.35 -11.69
CA GLY A 180 -19.87 19.79 -12.95
C GLY A 180 -19.05 21.08 -12.88
N MET A 181 -18.92 21.73 -11.71
CA MET A 181 -18.02 22.88 -11.57
C MET A 181 -16.54 22.43 -11.56
N PRO A 182 -15.64 23.09 -12.32
CA PRO A 182 -14.22 22.80 -12.25
C PRO A 182 -13.61 23.33 -10.94
N MET A 183 -12.96 22.46 -10.18
CA MET A 183 -12.45 22.77 -8.84
C MET A 183 -10.96 22.46 -8.65
N GLY A 184 -10.34 21.79 -9.61
CA GLY A 184 -8.95 21.38 -9.50
C GLY A 184 -8.38 20.85 -10.79
N ALA A 185 -7.19 20.29 -10.70
CA ALA A 185 -6.48 19.68 -11.82
C ALA A 185 -5.82 18.38 -11.35
N ARG A 186 -5.68 17.42 -12.26
CA ARG A 186 -4.98 16.16 -12.02
C ARG A 186 -4.07 15.83 -13.18
N VAL A 187 -2.97 15.15 -12.89
CA VAL A 187 -2.06 14.57 -13.89
C VAL A 187 -1.82 13.12 -13.50
N ARG A 188 -1.83 12.21 -14.47
CA ARG A 188 -1.37 10.83 -14.28
C ARG A 188 -0.07 10.63 -15.06
N LEU A 189 1.00 10.35 -14.33
CA LEU A 189 2.32 10.01 -14.86
C LEU A 189 2.45 8.49 -14.98
N THR A 190 3.00 8.04 -16.10
CA THR A 190 3.30 6.64 -16.38
C THR A 190 4.60 6.55 -17.17
N GLY A 191 5.36 5.46 -16.99
CA GLY A 191 6.61 5.25 -17.72
C GLY A 191 7.72 6.23 -17.29
N PRO A 192 8.53 6.74 -18.23
CA PRO A 192 9.67 7.60 -17.92
C PRO A 192 9.37 8.85 -17.04
N PRO A 193 8.38 9.71 -17.35
CA PRO A 193 8.14 10.95 -16.58
C PRO A 193 7.75 10.69 -15.12
N MET A 194 7.23 9.50 -14.82
CA MET A 194 6.93 9.09 -13.44
C MET A 194 8.21 8.91 -12.62
N TYR A 195 9.23 8.27 -13.19
CA TYR A 195 10.52 8.08 -12.52
C TYR A 195 11.27 9.40 -12.39
N GLU A 196 11.20 10.29 -13.38
CA GLU A 196 11.79 11.62 -13.28
C GLU A 196 11.14 12.44 -12.14
N PHE A 197 9.81 12.37 -12.00
CA PHE A 197 9.12 13.03 -10.91
C PHE A 197 9.53 12.48 -9.54
N LEU A 198 9.64 11.15 -9.39
CA LEU A 198 10.09 10.52 -8.14
C LEU A 198 11.53 10.90 -7.79
N ASP A 199 12.40 11.05 -8.79
CA ASP A 199 13.80 11.47 -8.60
C ASP A 199 13.85 12.91 -8.06
N LYS A 200 13.14 13.84 -8.71
CA LYS A 200 13.01 15.23 -8.25
C LYS A 200 12.41 15.29 -6.83
N LEU A 201 11.41 14.47 -6.55
CA LEU A 201 10.73 14.44 -5.25
C LEU A 201 11.67 13.99 -4.12
N THR A 202 12.38 12.88 -4.32
CA THR A 202 13.24 12.27 -3.30
C THR A 202 14.54 13.04 -3.08
N GLN A 203 15.18 13.53 -4.15
CA GLN A 203 16.47 14.20 -4.05
C GLN A 203 16.35 15.69 -3.74
N CYS A 204 15.35 16.39 -4.30
CA CYS A 204 15.26 17.84 -4.16
C CYS A 204 14.20 18.27 -3.14
N VAL A 205 13.00 17.71 -3.20
CA VAL A 205 11.86 18.26 -2.46
C VAL A 205 11.80 17.76 -1.02
N LEU A 206 11.74 16.44 -0.80
CA LEU A 206 11.57 15.86 0.53
C LEU A 206 12.65 16.31 1.54
N PRO A 207 13.95 16.35 1.18
CA PRO A 207 14.99 16.76 2.13
C PRO A 207 14.92 18.25 2.53
N ARG A 208 14.28 19.09 1.72
CA ARG A 208 14.14 20.54 1.99
C ARG A 208 12.94 20.86 2.88
N ILE A 209 12.04 19.90 3.10
CA ILE A 209 10.90 20.09 3.99
C ILE A 209 11.37 20.03 5.45
N ARG A 210 11.19 21.14 6.18
CA ARG A 210 11.69 21.26 7.57
C ARG A 210 11.02 20.31 8.56
N GLU A 211 9.71 20.12 8.44
CA GLU A 211 8.88 19.32 9.36
C GLU A 211 8.31 18.09 8.63
N TRP A 212 9.20 17.29 8.01
CA TRP A 212 8.79 16.05 7.35
C TRP A 212 9.09 14.83 8.23
N GLU A 213 8.04 14.24 8.78
CA GLU A 213 8.17 13.05 9.62
C GLU A 213 8.23 11.74 8.79
N GLY A 214 7.81 11.78 7.53
CA GLY A 214 7.72 10.62 6.65
C GLY A 214 6.29 10.30 6.21
N ILE A 215 6.15 9.32 5.33
CA ILE A 215 4.85 8.85 4.83
C ILE A 215 4.30 7.78 5.76
N ASN A 216 2.98 7.75 5.96
CA ASN A 216 2.34 6.64 6.67
C ASN A 216 2.41 5.36 5.82
N PRO A 217 2.96 4.24 6.34
CA PRO A 217 3.01 3.00 5.57
C PRO A 217 1.66 2.28 5.44
N VAL A 218 0.58 2.78 6.08
CA VAL A 218 -0.78 2.28 5.79
C VAL A 218 -1.27 2.86 4.45
N GLY A 219 -1.52 1.98 3.49
CA GLY A 219 -2.18 2.28 2.23
C GLY A 219 -3.62 1.76 2.16
N ASP A 220 -4.12 1.58 0.92
CA ASP A 220 -5.47 1.07 0.62
C ASP A 220 -5.55 -0.48 0.57
N SER A 221 -4.49 -1.19 0.98
CA SER A 221 -4.33 -2.66 0.82
C SER A 221 -4.47 -3.15 -0.62
N ALA A 222 -4.26 -2.25 -1.58
CA ALA A 222 -4.43 -2.47 -3.01
C ALA A 222 -3.28 -1.86 -3.83
N GLY A 223 -2.09 -1.72 -3.22
CA GLY A 223 -0.91 -1.21 -3.94
C GLY A 223 -0.86 0.30 -4.07
N LYS A 224 -1.55 1.05 -3.20
CA LYS A 224 -1.64 2.51 -3.30
C LYS A 224 -1.23 3.17 -2.01
N ILE A 225 -0.33 4.15 -2.12
CA ILE A 225 0.08 5.01 -1.03
C ILE A 225 -0.13 6.45 -1.47
N SER A 226 -0.83 7.21 -0.62
CA SER A 226 -1.14 8.62 -0.86
C SER A 226 -0.57 9.48 0.26
N PHE A 227 -0.02 10.63 -0.10
CA PHE A 227 0.41 11.65 0.84
C PHE A 227 0.21 13.03 0.23
N THR A 228 0.20 14.06 1.08
CA THR A 228 -0.02 15.43 0.67
C THR A 228 1.27 16.21 0.84
N LEU A 229 1.73 16.86 -0.23
CA LEU A 229 2.80 17.85 -0.15
C LEU A 229 2.18 19.22 0.16
N PRO A 230 2.70 19.95 1.16
CA PRO A 230 2.25 21.30 1.45
C PRO A 230 2.64 22.25 0.31
N ASP A 231 1.90 23.35 0.15
CA ASP A 231 2.17 24.42 -0.82
C ASP A 231 3.63 24.92 -0.83
N THR A 232 4.25 25.03 0.35
CA THR A 232 5.67 25.38 0.53
C THR A 232 6.61 24.35 -0.11
N ALA A 233 6.31 23.06 0.03
CA ALA A 233 7.12 21.99 -0.56
C ALA A 233 7.04 21.98 -2.10
N VAL A 234 5.88 22.33 -2.66
CA VAL A 234 5.70 22.48 -4.11
C VAL A 234 6.60 23.60 -4.67
N GLY A 235 6.94 24.60 -3.87
CA GLY A 235 7.89 25.66 -4.25
C GLY A 235 9.34 25.19 -4.40
N TYR A 236 9.70 24.04 -3.82
CA TYR A 236 11.08 23.51 -3.87
C TYR A 236 11.38 22.65 -5.09
N PHE A 237 10.40 22.43 -5.98
CA PHE A 237 10.67 21.77 -7.24
C PHE A 237 11.61 22.64 -8.10
N PRO A 238 12.64 22.06 -8.74
CA PRO A 238 13.59 22.82 -9.55
C PRO A 238 12.92 23.50 -10.76
N ASP A 239 11.76 23.00 -11.19
CA ASP A 239 10.96 23.57 -12.28
C ASP A 239 10.15 24.82 -11.84
N ILE A 240 9.88 24.98 -10.54
CA ILE A 240 9.07 26.08 -9.98
C ILE A 240 9.93 27.14 -9.30
N GLU A 241 10.96 26.74 -8.55
CA GLU A 241 11.85 27.63 -7.78
C GLU A 241 12.37 28.85 -8.58
N PRO A 242 12.89 28.71 -9.82
CA PRO A 242 13.40 29.86 -10.58
C PRO A 242 12.30 30.80 -11.08
N HIS A 243 11.05 30.32 -11.13
CA HIS A 243 9.89 31.05 -11.67
C HIS A 243 8.82 31.29 -10.60
N PHE A 244 9.22 31.35 -9.33
CA PHE A 244 8.30 31.47 -8.20
C PHE A 244 7.33 32.66 -8.36
N ASP A 245 7.84 33.81 -8.80
CA ASP A 245 7.04 35.03 -9.02
C ASP A 245 5.97 34.91 -10.12
N SER A 246 6.14 33.95 -11.03
CA SER A 246 5.15 33.68 -12.09
C SER A 246 3.94 32.93 -11.56
N PHE A 247 4.06 32.26 -10.41
CA PHE A 247 2.98 31.52 -9.77
C PHE A 247 2.38 32.34 -8.64
N PRO A 248 1.20 32.98 -8.83
CA PRO A 248 0.62 33.84 -7.80
C PRO A 248 0.23 33.07 -6.54
N ARG A 249 -0.07 31.77 -6.67
CA ARG A 249 -0.38 30.88 -5.56
C ARG A 249 -0.08 29.43 -5.88
N LEU A 250 0.67 28.80 -4.98
CA LEU A 250 0.85 27.35 -4.93
C LEU A 250 -0.25 26.72 -4.07
N PHE A 251 -0.48 25.43 -4.29
CA PHE A 251 -1.51 24.67 -3.60
C PHE A 251 -0.91 23.39 -3.05
N ASP A 252 -1.54 22.87 -2.01
CA ASP A 252 -1.26 21.53 -1.54
C ASP A 252 -1.55 20.53 -2.66
N THR A 253 -0.58 19.66 -2.93
CA THR A 253 -0.68 18.63 -3.97
C THR A 253 -0.74 17.27 -3.32
N GLU A 254 -1.84 16.55 -3.57
CA GLU A 254 -1.96 15.14 -3.22
C GLU A 254 -1.18 14.30 -4.24
N VAL A 255 -0.22 13.53 -3.74
CA VAL A 255 0.60 12.60 -4.52
C VAL A 255 0.12 11.19 -4.21
N ILE A 256 -0.38 10.49 -5.23
CA ILE A 256 -0.86 9.12 -5.12
C ILE A 256 0.07 8.24 -5.95
N VAL A 257 0.86 7.42 -5.27
CA VAL A 257 1.75 6.46 -5.90
C VAL A 257 1.03 5.12 -5.99
N GLN A 258 0.88 4.61 -7.20
CA GLN A 258 0.27 3.30 -7.47
C GLN A 258 1.39 2.34 -7.86
N THR A 259 1.47 1.21 -7.18
CA THR A 259 2.36 0.10 -7.50
C THR A 259 1.57 -1.10 -8.00
N THR A 260 2.27 -2.11 -8.51
CA THR A 260 1.71 -3.43 -8.83
C THR A 260 1.55 -4.33 -7.59
N GLY A 261 2.08 -3.92 -6.45
CA GLY A 261 1.97 -4.65 -5.19
C GLY A 261 0.53 -4.85 -4.76
N LYS A 262 0.24 -5.98 -4.11
CA LYS A 262 -1.12 -6.31 -3.64
C LYS A 262 -1.27 -6.15 -2.13
N SER A 263 -0.16 -5.93 -1.42
CA SER A 263 -0.12 -5.65 0.01
C SER A 263 0.51 -4.27 0.27
N ASP A 264 0.10 -3.64 1.37
CA ASP A 264 0.69 -2.37 1.81
C ASP A 264 2.17 -2.54 2.16
N TRP A 265 2.54 -3.71 2.70
CA TRP A 265 3.92 -4.08 2.97
C TRP A 265 4.78 -4.09 1.69
N GLU A 266 4.33 -4.79 0.64
CA GLU A 266 5.05 -4.88 -0.64
C GLU A 266 5.23 -3.48 -1.27
N THR A 267 4.21 -2.64 -1.13
CA THR A 267 4.21 -1.27 -1.64
C THR A 267 5.20 -0.40 -0.88
N THR A 268 5.16 -0.46 0.45
CA THR A 268 6.08 0.27 1.34
C THR A 268 7.53 -0.17 1.09
N LEU A 269 7.77 -1.48 0.96
CA LEU A 269 9.09 -2.04 0.66
C LEU A 269 9.63 -1.51 -0.67
N CYS A 270 8.80 -1.54 -1.72
CA CYS A 270 9.16 -1.02 -3.04
C CYS A 270 9.51 0.47 -2.99
N LEU A 271 8.65 1.29 -2.37
CA LEU A 271 8.85 2.74 -2.26
C LEU A 271 10.04 3.10 -1.36
N SER A 272 10.31 2.31 -0.32
CA SER A 272 11.49 2.50 0.53
C SER A 272 12.78 2.34 -0.27
N GLY A 273 12.82 1.41 -1.24
CA GLY A 273 13.93 1.28 -2.19
C GLY A 273 14.16 2.52 -3.07
N PHE A 274 13.12 3.32 -3.30
CA PHE A 274 13.22 4.62 -3.98
C PHE A 274 13.57 5.77 -3.03
N GLN A 275 14.12 5.50 -1.85
CA GLN A 275 14.55 6.50 -0.85
C GLN A 275 13.40 7.34 -0.29
N ILE A 276 12.17 6.81 -0.29
CA ILE A 276 11.03 7.48 0.30
C ILE A 276 11.01 7.16 1.82
N PRO A 277 11.07 8.17 2.70
CA PRO A 277 11.04 7.96 4.14
C PRO A 277 9.62 7.62 4.61
N PHE A 278 9.51 6.58 5.43
CA PHE A 278 8.26 6.17 6.08
C PHE A 278 8.32 6.42 7.58
N LEU A 279 7.15 6.71 8.15
CA LEU A 279 6.95 6.78 9.59
C LEU A 279 7.14 5.37 10.17
N GLU A 280 7.91 5.30 11.25
CA GLU A 280 7.99 4.08 12.05
C GLU A 280 6.64 3.88 12.74
N GLN A 281 5.80 3.02 12.17
CA GLN A 281 4.61 2.56 12.87
C GLN A 281 5.10 1.77 14.08
N ARG A 282 4.87 2.31 15.28
CA ARG A 282 4.83 1.47 16.47
C ARG A 282 3.76 0.42 16.21
N VAL A 283 4.20 -0.80 15.88
CA VAL A 283 3.35 -1.98 15.99
C VAL A 283 3.00 -2.05 17.47
N GLU A 284 1.85 -1.49 17.85
CA GLU A 284 1.22 -1.87 19.09
C GLU A 284 0.94 -3.35 18.92
N GLU A 285 1.78 -4.20 19.51
CA GLU A 285 1.50 -5.62 19.63
C GLU A 285 0.11 -5.72 20.21
N LYS A 286 -0.86 -6.09 19.36
CA LYS A 286 -2.10 -6.62 19.87
C LYS A 286 -1.67 -7.88 20.57
N VAL A 287 -1.52 -7.81 21.88
CA VAL A 287 -1.45 -8.97 22.74
C VAL A 287 -2.66 -9.80 22.36
N VAL A 288 -2.43 -10.80 21.51
CA VAL A 288 -3.40 -11.84 21.24
C VAL A 288 -3.57 -12.48 22.60
N ALA A 289 -4.69 -12.18 23.26
CA ALA A 289 -5.00 -12.88 24.48
C ALA A 289 -5.12 -14.35 24.07
N ASP A 290 -4.11 -15.14 24.44
CA ASP A 290 -4.18 -16.58 24.33
C ASP A 290 -5.50 -17.00 25.00
N PRO A 291 -6.41 -17.70 24.28
CA PRO A 291 -7.68 -18.11 24.87
C PRO A 291 -7.50 -19.05 26.07
N ASP A 292 -6.28 -19.57 26.28
CA ASP A 292 -5.91 -20.54 27.31
C ASP A 292 -4.90 -20.00 28.35
N ALA A 293 -4.79 -18.67 28.51
CA ALA A 293 -4.11 -18.11 29.68
C ALA A 293 -5.11 -17.94 30.83
N ASN A 294 -5.08 -18.87 31.78
CA ASN A 294 -5.85 -18.78 33.02
C ASN A 294 -5.22 -17.73 33.96
N ASP A 295 -5.21 -16.47 33.53
CA ASP A 295 -4.82 -15.31 34.32
C ASP A 295 -5.96 -15.05 35.34
N PRO A 296 -5.75 -15.23 36.66
CA PRO A 296 -6.79 -15.01 37.66
C PRO A 296 -7.30 -13.57 37.69
N TRP A 297 -6.54 -12.64 37.09
CA TRP A 297 -6.89 -11.23 37.01
C TRP A 297 -7.57 -10.79 35.70
N ALA A 298 -7.70 -11.65 34.69
CA ALA A 298 -8.35 -11.30 33.42
C ALA A 298 -9.82 -10.88 33.59
N GLN A 299 -10.52 -11.48 34.55
CA GLN A 299 -11.91 -11.14 34.90
C GLN A 299 -12.09 -9.69 35.38
N PHE A 300 -11.02 -9.06 35.89
CA PHE A 300 -11.06 -7.68 36.38
C PHE A 300 -10.67 -6.65 35.31
N LYS A 301 -10.12 -7.07 34.16
CA LYS A 301 -9.84 -6.18 33.01
C LYS A 301 -11.12 -5.98 32.18
N LYS A 302 -12.12 -5.27 32.70
CA LYS A 302 -13.27 -4.83 31.89
C LYS A 302 -12.83 -3.82 30.83
N LEU A 303 -13.31 -3.97 29.60
CA LEU A 303 -13.20 -2.94 28.57
C LEU A 303 -13.97 -1.70 29.05
N LYS A 304 -13.27 -0.63 29.45
CA LYS A 304 -13.92 0.61 29.89
C LYS A 304 -14.82 1.15 28.79
N THR A 305 -16.10 1.31 29.07
CA THR A 305 -17.06 1.93 28.15
C THR A 305 -16.70 3.39 27.89
N LYS A 306 -17.22 3.97 26.80
CA LYS A 306 -16.92 5.35 26.38
C LYS A 306 -17.25 6.38 27.48
N GLU A 307 -18.27 6.09 28.29
CA GLU A 307 -18.73 6.93 29.40
C GLU A 307 -17.78 6.86 30.60
N GLU A 308 -17.33 5.66 30.97
CA GLU A 308 -16.33 5.47 32.02
C GLU A 308 -14.98 6.12 31.69
N ARG A 309 -14.59 6.12 30.40
CA ARG A 309 -13.41 6.84 29.93
C ARG A 309 -13.55 8.36 30.06
N LYS A 310 -14.74 8.91 29.79
CA LYS A 310 -15.02 10.33 29.98
C LYS A 310 -14.97 10.72 31.45
N ALA A 311 -15.63 9.97 32.32
CA ALA A 311 -15.62 10.20 33.77
C ALA A 311 -14.19 10.14 34.35
N PHE A 312 -13.39 9.16 33.91
CA PHE A 312 -11.99 9.06 34.33
C PHE A 312 -11.15 10.25 33.87
N ASN A 313 -11.35 10.74 32.64
CA ASN A 313 -10.68 11.93 32.13
C ASN A 313 -11.10 13.21 32.86
N GLU A 314 -12.36 13.31 33.29
CA GLU A 314 -12.84 14.42 34.13
C GLU A 314 -12.21 14.39 35.52
N ILE A 315 -12.12 13.21 36.14
CA ILE A 315 -11.42 13.02 37.42
C ILE A 315 -9.94 13.41 37.28
N LEU A 316 -9.27 12.99 36.21
CA LEU A 316 -7.89 13.37 35.93
C LEU A 316 -7.72 14.88 35.71
N ARG A 317 -8.66 15.53 35.02
CA ARG A 317 -8.66 17.00 34.85
C ARG A 317 -8.83 17.71 36.18
N LYS A 318 -9.73 17.22 37.03
CA LYS A 318 -9.96 17.77 38.37
C LYS A 318 -8.75 17.57 39.28
N ALA A 319 -8.14 16.39 39.26
CA ALA A 319 -6.90 16.11 39.99
C ALA A 319 -5.72 16.97 39.47
N ALA A 320 -5.66 17.24 38.17
CA ALA A 320 -4.68 18.15 37.58
C ALA A 320 -4.89 19.61 38.01
N SER A 321 -6.14 20.07 38.11
CA SER A 321 -6.44 21.41 38.66
C SER A 321 -6.13 21.52 40.15
N GLU A 322 -6.21 20.41 40.90
CA GLU A 322 -5.90 20.34 42.32
C GLU A 322 -4.39 20.08 42.60
N GLY A 323 -3.55 20.02 41.57
CA GLY A 323 -2.08 19.94 41.69
C GLY A 323 -1.54 18.62 42.25
N LYS A 324 -2.34 17.54 42.30
CA LYS A 324 -1.99 16.27 42.95
C LYS A 324 -1.62 15.12 41.98
N VAL A 325 -1.08 15.42 40.80
CA VAL A 325 -0.78 14.37 39.80
C VAL A 325 0.72 14.02 39.81
N PRO A 326 1.10 12.73 39.97
CA PRO A 326 2.49 12.29 39.79
C PRO A 326 2.93 12.50 38.33
N GLN A 327 4.10 13.10 38.14
CA GLN A 327 4.67 13.41 36.81
C GLN A 327 4.90 12.11 36.04
N GLY A 328 4.05 11.81 35.04
CA GLY A 328 4.23 10.61 34.20
C GLY A 328 3.02 10.18 33.37
N VAL A 329 1.81 10.70 33.64
CA VAL A 329 0.59 10.31 32.91
C VAL A 329 -0.16 11.57 32.44
N VAL A 330 0.37 12.26 31.44
CA VAL A 330 -0.40 13.27 30.70
C VAL A 330 -0.52 12.82 29.25
N PRO A 331 -1.70 12.37 28.78
CA PRO A 331 -1.90 12.08 27.37
C PRO A 331 -1.87 13.38 26.57
N GLY A 332 -0.97 13.44 25.59
CA GLY A 332 -0.76 14.61 24.73
C GLY A 332 -2.05 15.08 24.05
N LYS A 333 -2.35 16.37 24.20
CA LYS A 333 -3.39 17.04 23.40
C LYS A 333 -2.94 17.07 21.95
N LYS A 334 -3.57 16.27 21.08
CA LYS A 334 -3.60 16.55 19.64
C LYS A 334 -4.42 17.84 19.45
N LYS A 335 -3.77 18.90 18.97
CA LYS A 335 -4.45 20.07 18.40
C LYS A 335 -4.90 19.75 16.99
#